data_AF-A0A4C2ERD3-F1
#
_entry.id   AF-A0A4C2ERD3-F1
#
_cell.length_a   1.000
_cell.length_b   1.000
_cell.length_c   1.000
_cell.angle_alpha   90.00
_cell.angle_beta   90.00
_cell.angle_gamma   90.00
#
_symmetry.space_group_name_H-M   'P 1'
#
loop_
_entity.id
_entity.type
_entity.pdbx_description
1 polymer ?
#
loop_
_entity_poly.entity_id
_entity_poly.type
_entity_poly.pdbx_seq_one_letter_code
_entity_poly.pdbx_strand_id
1 'polypeptide(L)'
;MTDRQAQLRTLAGELTDYDPITDAFLAKSFTDQLLIVDVRDGEPLPADVIDRLADHDLHPADSVYGDDGGSPSAVGDVGNATRHHFVDVQTRGSHRSYVVE
;
A
#
# COMPACT_ATOMS: atom_id res chain seq x y z
N MET A 1 6.22 0.39 18.03
CA MET A 1 5.33 0.49 16.84
C MET A 1 5.37 1.86 16.18
N THR A 2 5.78 2.93 16.86
CA THR A 2 5.97 4.27 16.26
C THR A 2 7.03 4.30 15.16
N ASP A 3 8.10 3.54 15.31
CA ASP A 3 9.23 3.60 14.38
C ASP A 3 8.87 3.05 13.00
N ARG A 4 8.11 1.95 12.95
CA ARG A 4 7.62 1.38 11.69
C ARG A 4 6.65 2.33 11.00
N GLN A 5 5.71 2.91 11.74
CA GLN A 5 4.77 3.86 11.16
C GLN A 5 5.47 5.14 10.67
N ALA A 6 6.52 5.59 11.35
CA ALA A 6 7.35 6.71 10.89
C ALA A 6 8.09 6.36 9.59
N GLN A 7 8.72 5.19 9.51
CA GLN A 7 9.37 4.70 8.29
C GLN A 7 8.40 4.63 7.12
N LEU A 8 7.20 4.08 7.33
CA LEU A 8 6.17 3.98 6.30
C LEU A 8 5.66 5.36 5.84
N ARG A 9 5.59 6.36 6.74
CA ARG A 9 5.26 7.75 6.35
C ARG A 9 6.38 8.40 5.54
N THR A 10 7.64 8.17 5.92
CA THR A 10 8.79 8.64 5.14
C THR A 10 8.77 8.03 3.75
N LEU A 11 8.58 6.71 3.65
CA LEU A 11 8.47 6.01 2.38
C LEU A 11 7.33 6.58 1.53
N ALA A 12 6.14 6.79 2.11
CA ALA A 12 5.02 7.40 1.39
C ALA A 12 5.39 8.77 0.79
N GLY A 13 6.08 9.62 1.54
CA GLY A 13 6.59 10.90 1.02
C GLY A 13 7.56 10.73 -0.14
N GLU A 14 8.52 9.80 -0.03
CA GLU A 14 9.50 9.51 -1.08
C GLU A 14 8.86 8.94 -2.35
N LEU A 15 7.73 8.24 -2.25
CA LEU A 15 7.01 7.74 -3.42
C LEU A 15 6.37 8.87 -4.24
N THR A 16 5.99 9.98 -3.61
CA THR A 16 5.41 11.12 -4.34
C THR A 16 6.42 11.87 -5.20
N ASP A 17 7.72 11.57 -5.08
CA ASP A 17 8.77 12.12 -5.96
C ASP A 17 8.78 11.43 -7.34
N TYR A 18 8.07 10.31 -7.53
CA TYR A 18 7.96 9.62 -8.82
C TYR A 18 6.83 10.24 -9.66
N ASP A 19 7.15 10.67 -10.88
CA ASP A 19 6.21 11.34 -11.82
C ASP A 19 4.83 10.64 -11.97
N PRO A 20 4.74 9.30 -12.07
CA PRO A 20 3.46 8.61 -12.21
C PRO A 20 2.63 8.58 -10.92
N ILE A 21 3.21 8.84 -9.76
CA ILE A 21 2.53 8.76 -8.46
C ILE A 21 1.91 10.11 -8.14
N THR A 22 0.60 10.12 -8.00
CA THR A 22 -0.18 11.33 -7.66
C THR A 22 -0.33 11.54 -6.16
N ASP A 23 -0.37 10.47 -5.38
CA ASP A 23 -0.42 10.51 -3.92
C ASP A 23 0.04 9.18 -3.31
N ALA A 24 0.53 9.22 -2.08
CA ALA A 24 0.82 8.02 -1.30
C ALA A 24 0.59 8.29 0.19
N PHE A 25 -0.17 7.43 0.85
CA PHE A 25 -0.55 7.64 2.25
C PHE A 25 -0.84 6.35 3.00
N LEU A 26 -0.72 6.44 4.33
CA LEU A 26 -1.02 5.34 5.22
C LEU A 26 -2.52 5.24 5.51
N ALA A 27 -3.04 4.02 5.38
CA ALA A 27 -4.38 3.65 5.81
C ALA A 27 -4.31 2.45 6.77
N LYS A 28 -5.44 2.04 7.29
CA LYS A 28 -5.53 0.79 8.07
C LYS A 28 -6.76 0.01 7.64
N SER A 29 -6.61 -1.30 7.56
CA SER A 29 -7.73 -2.24 7.52
C SER A 29 -8.16 -2.57 8.96
N PHE A 30 -9.06 -3.54 9.10
CA PHE A 30 -9.50 -4.02 10.41
C PHE A 30 -8.37 -4.70 11.20
N THR A 31 -7.44 -5.34 10.49
CA THR A 31 -6.37 -6.16 11.08
C THR A 31 -4.96 -5.64 10.81
N ASP A 32 -4.79 -4.84 9.77
CA ASP A 32 -3.49 -4.56 9.18
C ASP A 32 -3.27 -3.08 8.87
N GLN A 33 -2.00 -2.69 8.83
CA GLN A 33 -1.55 -1.40 8.35
C GLN A 33 -1.39 -1.48 6.83
N LEU A 34 -1.89 -0.46 6.13
CA LEU A 34 -1.81 -0.36 4.67
C LEU A 34 -0.98 0.86 4.27
N LEU A 35 -0.31 0.74 3.13
CA LEU A 35 0.17 1.86 2.33
C LEU A 35 -0.65 1.89 1.04
N ILE A 36 -1.22 3.05 0.74
CA ILE A 36 -2.00 3.33 -0.46
C ILE A 36 -1.13 4.15 -1.39
N VAL A 37 -1.10 3.77 -2.66
CA VAL A 37 -0.38 4.48 -3.73
C VAL A 37 -1.36 4.77 -4.84
N ASP A 38 -1.59 6.04 -5.13
CA ASP A 38 -2.46 6.51 -6.21
C ASP A 38 -1.59 6.86 -7.42
N VAL A 39 -1.70 6.08 -8.50
CA VAL A 39 -0.96 6.26 -9.75
C VAL A 39 -1.84 7.00 -10.74
N ARG A 40 -1.28 7.93 -11.52
CA ARG A 40 -2.00 8.66 -12.56
C ARG A 40 -2.69 7.69 -13.53
N ASP A 41 -3.94 7.98 -13.87
CA ASP A 41 -4.70 7.15 -14.82
C ASP A 41 -3.96 6.99 -16.15
N GLY A 42 -3.97 5.75 -16.67
CA GLY A 42 -3.24 5.34 -17.88
C GLY A 42 -1.73 5.10 -17.70
N GLU A 43 -1.15 5.41 -16.54
CA GLU A 43 0.25 5.11 -16.23
C GLU A 43 0.36 3.82 -15.40
N PRO A 44 1.37 2.97 -15.67
CA PRO A 44 1.63 1.81 -14.83
C PRO A 44 2.34 2.21 -13.53
N LEU A 45 2.19 1.40 -12.48
CA LEU A 45 3.01 1.52 -11.28
C LEU A 45 4.49 1.24 -11.66
N PRO A 46 5.44 2.14 -11.35
CA PRO A 46 6.84 1.95 -11.71
C PRO A 46 7.45 0.69 -11.08
N ALA A 47 8.27 -0.05 -11.84
CA ALA A 47 8.92 -1.26 -11.34
C ALA A 47 9.82 -0.98 -10.12
N ASP A 48 10.59 0.11 -10.15
CA ASP A 48 11.44 0.53 -9.02
C ASP A 48 10.63 0.78 -7.74
N VAL A 49 9.38 1.25 -7.88
CA VAL A 49 8.47 1.44 -6.75
C VAL A 49 8.01 0.08 -6.21
N ILE A 50 7.67 -0.86 -7.08
CA ILE A 50 7.28 -2.22 -6.68
C ILE A 50 8.41 -2.90 -5.91
N ASP A 51 9.63 -2.84 -6.44
CA ASP A 51 10.81 -3.46 -5.81
C ASP A 51 11.08 -2.82 -4.45
N ARG A 52 11.01 -1.49 -4.36
CA ARG A 52 11.19 -0.76 -3.09
C ARG A 52 10.12 -1.11 -2.07
N LEU A 53 8.86 -1.24 -2.48
CA LEU A 53 7.78 -1.66 -1.58
C LEU A 53 8.04 -3.08 -1.05
N ALA A 54 8.46 -4.00 -1.91
CA ALA A 54 8.81 -5.37 -1.52
C ALA A 54 10.00 -5.41 -0.54
N ASP A 55 11.04 -4.63 -0.76
CA ASP A 55 12.19 -4.50 0.15
C ASP A 55 11.79 -3.97 1.55
N HIS A 56 10.67 -3.26 1.61
CA HIS A 56 10.07 -2.77 2.84
C HIS A 56 8.99 -3.68 3.41
N ASP A 57 8.86 -4.95 2.99
CA ASP A 57 7.81 -5.88 3.46
C ASP A 57 6.37 -5.36 3.19
N LEU A 58 6.18 -4.58 2.13
CA LEU A 58 4.87 -4.11 1.68
C LEU A 58 4.44 -4.92 0.46
N HIS A 59 3.44 -5.77 0.65
CA HIS A 59 2.96 -6.66 -0.39
C HIS A 59 1.58 -6.26 -0.90
N PRO A 60 1.29 -6.49 -2.19
CA PRO A 60 -0.04 -6.28 -2.75
C PRO A 60 -1.16 -6.87 -1.90
N ALA A 61 -2.21 -6.09 -1.64
CA ALA A 61 -3.36 -6.58 -0.85
C ALA A 61 -4.00 -7.83 -1.47
N ASP A 62 -4.09 -7.91 -2.81
CA ASP A 62 -4.62 -9.08 -3.51
C ASP A 62 -3.73 -10.32 -3.35
N SER A 63 -2.40 -10.17 -3.29
CA SER A 63 -1.49 -11.28 -3.01
C SER A 63 -1.53 -11.74 -1.55
N VAL A 64 -1.97 -10.86 -0.62
CA VAL A 64 -2.00 -11.17 0.82
C VAL A 64 -3.38 -11.66 1.28
N TYR A 65 -4.45 -11.20 0.65
CA TYR A 65 -5.84 -11.51 0.99
C TYR A 65 -6.56 -12.39 -0.04
N GLY A 66 -6.12 -12.39 -1.31
CA GLY A 66 -6.75 -13.12 -2.40
C GLY A 66 -6.10 -14.47 -2.71
N ASP A 67 -6.75 -15.22 -3.59
CA ASP A 67 -6.29 -16.48 -4.17
C ASP A 67 -5.71 -16.16 -5.56
N ASP A 68 -4.38 -16.02 -5.66
CA ASP A 68 -3.53 -15.78 -6.85
C ASP A 68 -4.22 -15.39 -8.19
N GLY A 69 -4.81 -14.19 -8.25
CA GLY A 69 -5.69 -13.76 -9.35
C GLY A 69 -5.36 -12.38 -9.95
N GLY A 70 -4.16 -12.19 -10.51
CA GLY A 70 -3.97 -11.37 -11.71
C GLY A 70 -3.73 -9.86 -11.60
N SER A 71 -3.84 -9.23 -10.43
CA SER A 71 -3.43 -7.83 -10.24
C SER A 71 -2.42 -7.71 -9.10
N PRO A 72 -1.31 -6.96 -9.27
CA PRO A 72 -0.30 -6.80 -8.23
C PRO A 72 -0.75 -5.85 -7.13
N SER A 73 -2.05 -5.60 -6.96
CA SER A 73 -2.61 -4.74 -5.91
C SER A 73 -4.14 -4.81 -5.99
N ALA A 74 -4.85 -4.60 -4.87
CA ALA A 74 -6.28 -4.32 -4.97
C ALA A 74 -6.45 -2.98 -5.70
N VAL A 75 -6.78 -3.05 -6.99
CA VAL A 75 -6.86 -1.89 -7.88
C VAL A 75 -8.28 -1.32 -7.92
N GLY A 76 -8.41 0.00 -7.76
CA GLY A 76 -9.68 0.70 -8.01
C GLY A 76 -9.47 2.11 -8.54
N ASP A 77 -10.36 2.58 -9.41
CA ASP A 77 -10.30 3.94 -9.95
C ASP A 77 -10.79 4.96 -8.93
N VAL A 78 -10.00 6.01 -8.70
CA VAL A 78 -10.31 7.11 -7.79
C VAL A 78 -10.06 8.44 -8.51
N GLY A 79 -11.10 8.98 -9.14
CA GLY A 79 -10.98 10.19 -9.95
C GLY A 79 -10.14 9.94 -11.19
N ASN A 80 -8.98 10.61 -11.28
CA ASN A 80 -8.03 10.47 -12.39
C ASN A 80 -6.78 9.64 -11.98
N ALA A 81 -6.95 8.73 -11.02
CA ALA A 81 -5.88 7.89 -10.53
C ALA A 81 -6.36 6.45 -10.32
N THR A 82 -5.44 5.52 -10.53
CA THR A 82 -5.57 4.11 -10.19
C THR A 82 -4.97 3.88 -8.82
N ARG A 83 -5.80 3.46 -7.86
CA ARG A 83 -5.42 3.24 -6.47
C ARG A 83 -4.90 1.83 -6.26
N HIS A 84 -3.72 1.71 -5.66
CA HIS A 84 -3.06 0.46 -5.30
C HIS A 84 -2.95 0.34 -3.78
N HIS A 85 -3.41 -0.77 -3.21
CA HIS A 85 -3.26 -1.12 -1.80
C HIS A 85 -2.12 -2.11 -1.56
N PHE A 86 -1.27 -1.79 -0.58
CA PHE A 86 -0.19 -2.64 -0.08
C PHE A 86 -0.33 -2.87 1.43
N VAL A 87 -0.11 -4.10 1.86
CA VAL A 87 -0.20 -4.55 3.25
C VAL A 87 1.20 -4.62 3.84
N ASP A 88 1.38 -3.99 5.02
CA ASP A 88 2.58 -4.18 5.84
C ASP A 88 2.55 -5.56 6.48
N VAL A 89 3.24 -6.53 5.88
CA VAL A 89 3.22 -7.92 6.38
C VAL A 89 4.00 -8.07 7.68
N GLN A 90 4.94 -7.15 7.95
CA GLN A 90 5.75 -7.16 9.18
C GLN A 90 4.89 -6.95 10.44
N THR A 91 3.81 -6.18 10.32
CA THR A 91 2.91 -5.86 11.44
C THR A 91 1.52 -6.46 11.30
N ARG A 92 1.36 -7.44 10.39
CA ARG A 92 0.08 -8.10 10.11
C ARG A 92 -0.59 -8.62 11.38
N GLY A 93 -1.90 -8.42 11.51
CA GLY A 93 -2.70 -8.85 12.64
C GLY A 93 -2.43 -8.10 13.95
N SER A 94 -1.38 -7.27 14.01
CA SER A 94 -1.03 -6.46 15.18
C SER A 94 -1.95 -5.25 15.35
N HIS A 95 -2.76 -4.93 14.33
CA HIS A 95 -3.71 -3.82 14.35
C HIS A 95 -5.16 -4.25 14.60
N ARG A 96 -5.38 -5.51 15.04
CA ARG A 96 -6.69 -6.03 15.44
C ARG A 96 -7.37 -5.08 16.42
N SER A 97 -8.37 -4.37 15.92
CA SER A 97 -9.27 -3.58 16.75
C SER A 97 -10.37 -4.52 17.25
N TYR A 98 -10.37 -4.90 18.53
CA TYR A 98 -11.53 -5.57 19.13
C TYR A 98 -12.69 -4.57 19.16
N VAL A 99 -13.71 -4.77 18.34
CA VAL A 99 -15.03 -4.21 18.62
C VAL A 99 -15.60 -5.05 19.75
N VAL A 100 -15.61 -4.51 20.96
CA VAL A 100 -16.35 -5.08 22.07
C VAL A 100 -17.81 -4.63 21.84
N GLU A 101 -18.71 -5.60 21.64
CA GLU A 101 -20.16 -5.36 21.59
C GLU A 101 -20.70 -4.87 22.94
#